data_AF-A0A946QSN2-F1
#
_entry.id   AF-A0A946QSN2-F1
#
_cell.length_a   1.000
_cell.length_b   1.000
_cell.length_c   1.000
_cell.angle_alpha   90.00
_cell.angle_beta   90.00
_cell.angle_gamma   90.00
#
_symmetry.space_group_name_H-M   'P 1'
#
loop_
_entity.id
_entity.type
_entity.pdbx_description
1 polymer ?
#
loop_
_entity_poly.entity_id
_entity_poly.type
_entity_poly.pdbx_seq_one_letter_code
_entity_poly.pdbx_strand_id
1 'polypeptide(L)'
;MKNSKFFYISFFLILALINGCSHENIIIEEKQDIELNNLDMITPAYYKSNTEISFIENINKFLSIVHQEQFHHPLKDELGLTPDFSIPNIGKFGAGKGPTWTEQHHPAVDLHVENNKTKVNLYASYDGFATTVKDADKYRQYVSVEKEVVDDKGNLIGKIVTLFAHVDLDLDEAESLNLNGKEVKKGEIISRNLYSGTVGGPHLHFEIRYYRPGESGNETFYGFLNPGSPNLTQASAGGWSFGVWNPNIGYGFGNPESFELDFY
;
A
#
# COMPACT_ATOMS: atom_id res chain seq x y z
N MET A 1 54.81 -28.44 27.71
CA MET A 1 53.46 -28.85 28.17
C MET A 1 52.59 -27.59 28.16
N LYS A 2 51.59 -27.33 27.33
CA LYS A 2 50.70 -28.07 26.38
C LYS A 2 50.65 -27.22 25.08
N ASN A 3 50.99 -27.76 23.91
CA ASN A 3 50.09 -28.25 22.84
C ASN A 3 48.94 -27.28 22.50
N SER A 4 49.08 -26.47 21.43
CA SER A 4 48.73 -26.74 20.01
C SER A 4 47.25 -26.43 19.71
N LYS A 5 46.84 -25.73 18.65
CA LYS A 5 47.04 -25.94 17.20
C LYS A 5 46.64 -24.66 16.43
N PHE A 6 47.47 -24.17 15.50
CA PHE A 6 47.28 -24.15 14.04
C PHE A 6 45.96 -23.54 13.52
N PHE A 7 46.04 -22.49 12.70
CA PHE A 7 45.54 -22.51 11.32
C PHE A 7 46.26 -21.47 10.44
N TYR A 8 46.53 -21.88 9.21
CA TYR A 8 47.33 -21.23 8.17
C TYR A 8 46.66 -19.96 7.61
N ILE A 9 47.43 -18.87 7.43
CA ILE A 9 47.11 -17.80 6.49
C ILE A 9 47.89 -18.11 5.21
N SER A 10 47.22 -18.69 4.21
CA SER A 10 47.77 -18.83 2.87
C SER A 10 47.54 -17.54 2.10
N PHE A 11 48.60 -16.78 1.87
CA PHE A 11 48.63 -15.63 0.98
C PHE A 11 48.90 -16.14 -0.44
N PHE A 12 47.89 -16.22 -1.30
CA PHE A 12 48.09 -16.55 -2.71
C PHE A 12 48.20 -15.27 -3.54
N LEU A 13 49.44 -15.05 -4.02
CA LEU A 13 49.80 -14.13 -5.08
C LEU A 13 49.18 -14.63 -6.39
N ILE A 14 48.35 -13.83 -7.07
CA ILE A 14 47.96 -14.12 -8.46
C ILE A 14 48.61 -13.09 -9.36
N LEU A 15 49.57 -13.58 -10.15
CA LEU A 15 50.21 -12.92 -11.27
C LEU A 15 49.18 -12.65 -12.37
N ALA A 16 49.10 -11.40 -12.83
CA ALA A 16 48.48 -11.08 -14.11
C ALA A 16 49.48 -11.36 -15.25
N LEU A 17 49.19 -12.37 -16.08
CA LEU A 17 49.74 -12.49 -17.43
C LEU A 17 48.65 -12.99 -18.40
N ILE A 18 48.55 -12.26 -19.49
CA ILE A 18 47.52 -12.27 -20.54
C ILE A 18 47.74 -13.47 -21.47
N ASN A 19 46.66 -14.15 -21.88
CA ASN A 19 46.49 -14.65 -23.26
C ASN A 19 45.03 -15.07 -23.50
N GLY A 20 44.49 -14.60 -24.64
CA GLY A 20 43.06 -14.64 -24.95
C GLY A 20 42.51 -16.04 -25.20
N CYS A 21 41.29 -16.25 -24.71
CA CYS A 21 40.28 -17.08 -25.33
C CYS A 21 38.92 -16.58 -24.83
N SER A 22 38.02 -16.25 -25.77
CA SER A 22 36.67 -15.76 -25.48
C SER A 22 35.92 -16.76 -24.61
N HIS A 23 35.61 -16.36 -23.38
CA HIS A 23 34.46 -16.90 -22.66
C HIS A 23 33.56 -15.72 -22.38
N GLU A 24 32.37 -15.77 -22.96
CA GLU A 24 31.25 -14.93 -22.57
C GLU A 24 31.14 -15.01 -21.05
N ASN A 25 31.44 -13.89 -20.38
CA ASN A 25 31.08 -13.73 -18.98
C ASN A 25 29.56 -13.70 -18.95
N ILE A 26 28.96 -14.88 -18.75
CA ILE A 26 27.60 -15.00 -18.26
C ILE A 26 27.64 -14.38 -16.87
N ILE A 27 27.38 -13.08 -16.82
CA ILE A 27 26.99 -12.41 -15.59
C ILE A 27 25.62 -13.00 -15.30
N ILE A 28 25.59 -14.03 -14.47
CA ILE A 28 24.39 -14.40 -13.74
C ILE A 28 24.16 -13.21 -12.82
N GLU A 29 23.31 -12.27 -13.24
CA GLU A 29 22.75 -11.29 -12.32
C GLU A 29 22.09 -12.10 -11.21
N GLU A 30 22.72 -12.08 -10.04
CA GLU A 30 22.10 -12.52 -8.80
C GLU A 30 20.78 -11.78 -8.72
N LYS A 31 19.70 -12.54 -8.91
CA LYS A 31 18.32 -12.10 -8.72
C LYS A 31 18.32 -11.47 -7.34
N GLN A 32 18.21 -10.14 -7.29
CA GLN A 32 18.02 -9.45 -6.03
C GLN A 32 16.68 -9.99 -5.52
N ASP A 33 16.72 -10.93 -4.59
CA ASP A 33 15.57 -11.33 -3.81
C ASP A 33 15.14 -10.05 -3.10
N ILE A 34 14.21 -9.34 -3.72
CA ILE A 34 13.45 -8.31 -3.03
C ILE A 34 12.77 -9.11 -1.93
N GLU A 35 13.26 -8.98 -0.69
CA GLU A 35 12.44 -9.21 0.49
C GLU A 35 11.27 -8.23 0.36
N LEU A 36 10.29 -8.59 -0.46
CA LEU A 36 8.94 -8.07 -0.35
C LEU A 36 8.49 -8.54 1.02
N ASN A 37 8.78 -7.72 2.02
CA ASN A 37 8.18 -7.83 3.33
C ASN A 37 6.69 -8.01 3.05
N ASN A 38 6.16 -9.20 3.32
CA ASN A 38 4.80 -9.65 3.01
C ASN A 38 3.78 -8.83 3.84
N LEU A 39 3.81 -7.51 3.75
CA LEU A 39 3.03 -6.57 4.54
C LEU A 39 1.75 -6.20 3.80
N ASP A 40 1.79 -6.19 2.47
CA ASP A 40 0.66 -5.85 1.61
C ASP A 40 -0.39 -6.98 1.52
N MET A 41 -1.61 -6.60 1.15
CA MET A 41 -2.69 -7.54 0.87
C MET A 41 -2.93 -7.65 -0.64
N ILE A 42 -2.23 -8.59 -1.28
CA ILE A 42 -2.37 -8.86 -2.72
C ILE A 42 -3.55 -9.83 -2.98
N THR A 43 -4.10 -9.76 -4.19
CA THR A 43 -5.18 -10.65 -4.67
C THR A 43 -4.84 -12.12 -4.42
N PRO A 44 -5.82 -12.97 -4.01
CA PRO A 44 -5.59 -14.39 -3.81
C PRO A 44 -5.00 -15.10 -5.03
N ALA A 45 -5.25 -14.59 -6.24
CA ALA A 45 -4.66 -15.12 -7.46
C ALA A 45 -3.12 -15.13 -7.41
N TYR A 46 -2.48 -14.17 -6.75
CA TYR A 46 -1.02 -14.12 -6.67
C TYR A 46 -0.43 -15.31 -5.90
N TYR A 47 -1.15 -15.89 -4.93
CA TYR A 47 -0.65 -16.94 -4.03
C TYR A 47 -1.05 -18.37 -4.40
N LYS A 48 -1.87 -18.55 -5.45
CA LYS A 48 -2.26 -19.89 -5.88
C LYS A 48 -1.07 -20.59 -6.53
N SER A 49 -0.90 -21.87 -6.21
CA SER A 49 0.21 -22.70 -6.71
C SER A 49 0.21 -22.89 -8.23
N ASN A 50 -0.92 -22.66 -8.90
CA ASN A 50 -1.07 -22.81 -10.35
C ASN A 50 -1.15 -21.47 -11.10
N THR A 51 -0.80 -20.36 -10.45
CA THR A 51 -0.80 -19.04 -11.08
C THR A 51 0.34 -18.92 -12.07
N GLU A 52 0.07 -18.23 -13.19
CA GLU A 52 1.08 -17.97 -14.22
C GLU A 52 2.25 -17.16 -13.64
N ILE A 53 3.48 -17.60 -13.93
CA ILE A 53 4.70 -16.94 -13.46
C ILE A 53 4.75 -15.47 -13.91
N SER A 54 4.33 -15.19 -15.15
CA SER A 54 4.26 -13.85 -15.71
C SER A 54 3.36 -12.91 -14.91
N PHE A 55 2.26 -13.42 -14.34
CA PHE A 55 1.37 -12.63 -13.49
C PHE A 55 2.06 -12.24 -12.18
N ILE A 56 2.74 -13.19 -11.54
CA ILE A 56 3.50 -12.97 -10.30
C ILE A 56 4.63 -11.98 -10.54
N GLU A 57 5.39 -12.15 -11.62
CA GLU A 57 6.49 -11.25 -12.00
C GLU A 57 6.00 -9.83 -12.27
N ASN A 58 4.84 -9.66 -12.92
CA ASN A 58 4.24 -8.34 -13.13
C ASN A 58 3.86 -7.65 -11.82
N ILE A 59 3.28 -8.38 -10.86
CA ILE A 59 2.96 -7.82 -9.54
C ILE A 59 4.24 -7.45 -8.79
N ASN A 60 5.26 -8.31 -8.80
CA ASN A 60 6.53 -8.02 -8.13
C ASN A 60 7.22 -6.79 -8.70
N LYS A 61 7.22 -6.65 -10.03
CA LYS A 61 7.74 -5.47 -10.71
C LYS A 61 6.96 -4.20 -10.32
N PHE A 62 5.64 -4.29 -10.27
CA PHE A 62 4.78 -3.18 -9.83
C PHE A 62 5.11 -2.77 -8.39
N LEU A 63 5.13 -3.72 -7.44
CA LEU A 63 5.39 -3.45 -6.04
C LEU A 63 6.80 -2.91 -5.80
N SER A 64 7.81 -3.41 -6.53
CA SER A 64 9.18 -2.91 -6.41
C SER A 64 9.31 -1.44 -6.80
N ILE A 65 8.51 -0.98 -7.78
CA ILE A 65 8.50 0.42 -8.20
C ILE A 65 7.72 1.26 -7.21
N VAL A 66 6.52 0.81 -6.83
CA VAL A 66 5.64 1.54 -5.90
C VAL A 66 6.29 1.76 -4.53
N HIS A 67 7.03 0.79 -3.99
CA HIS A 67 7.71 0.95 -2.70
C HIS A 67 8.94 1.85 -2.75
N GLN A 68 9.40 2.24 -3.94
CA GLN A 68 10.46 3.27 -4.10
C GLN A 68 9.88 4.68 -4.21
N GLU A 69 8.57 4.82 -4.39
CA GLU A 69 7.92 6.12 -4.50
C GLU A 69 7.89 6.82 -3.15
N GLN A 70 8.41 8.05 -3.11
CA GLN A 70 8.40 8.84 -1.89
C GLN A 70 6.97 9.22 -1.53
N PHE A 71 6.48 8.64 -0.43
CA PHE A 71 5.15 8.88 0.12
C PHE A 71 5.12 10.14 1.00
N HIS A 72 4.00 10.86 0.98
CA HIS A 72 3.72 11.96 1.92
C HIS A 72 2.62 11.57 2.90
N HIS A 73 2.92 11.74 4.20
CA HIS A 73 1.99 11.40 5.26
C HIS A 73 0.69 12.22 5.14
N PRO A 74 -0.50 11.60 5.15
CA PRO A 74 -1.76 12.25 4.80
C PRO A 74 -2.19 13.37 5.76
N LEU A 75 -1.59 13.43 6.95
CA LEU A 75 -1.82 14.47 7.97
C LEU A 75 -0.65 15.46 8.13
N LYS A 76 0.45 15.29 7.39
CA LYS A 76 1.67 16.11 7.56
C LYS A 76 1.58 17.39 6.75
N ASP A 77 1.76 18.53 7.40
CA ASP A 77 1.70 19.84 6.75
C ASP A 77 3.01 20.22 6.02
N GLU A 78 3.01 21.40 5.39
CA GLU A 78 4.16 21.95 4.66
C GLU A 78 5.37 22.24 5.56
N LEU A 79 5.17 22.40 6.88
CA LEU A 79 6.25 22.59 7.86
C LEU A 79 6.80 21.24 8.35
N GLY A 80 6.23 20.14 7.87
CA GLY A 80 6.59 18.78 8.25
C GLY A 80 6.03 18.35 9.61
N LEU A 81 5.03 19.06 10.12
CA LEU A 81 4.35 18.72 11.36
C LEU A 81 3.17 17.80 11.09
N THR A 82 3.08 16.73 11.86
CA THR A 82 1.92 15.83 11.88
C THR A 82 1.19 16.06 13.20
N PRO A 83 -0.13 16.33 13.20
CA PRO A 83 -0.89 16.45 14.44
C PRO A 83 -0.90 15.12 15.20
N ASP A 84 -1.14 15.17 16.51
CA ASP A 84 -1.30 13.95 17.30
C ASP A 84 -2.48 13.13 16.78
N PHE A 85 -2.27 11.83 16.58
CA PHE A 85 -3.32 10.89 16.19
C PHE A 85 -3.18 9.57 16.94
N SER A 86 -4.23 8.76 16.89
CA SER A 86 -4.22 7.39 17.40
C SER A 86 -4.90 6.46 16.41
N ILE A 87 -4.48 5.19 16.45
CA ILE A 87 -5.08 4.14 15.62
C ILE A 87 -5.63 3.08 16.55
N PRO A 88 -6.97 2.97 16.69
CA PRO A 88 -7.56 1.92 17.49
C PRO A 88 -7.24 0.56 16.88
N ASN A 89 -7.19 -0.51 17.69
CA ASN A 89 -6.88 -1.85 17.19
C ASN A 89 -7.80 -2.31 16.05
N ILE A 90 -9.07 -1.92 16.09
CA ILE A 90 -10.06 -2.23 15.04
C ILE A 90 -9.85 -1.41 13.76
N GLY A 91 -9.07 -0.33 13.84
CA GLY A 91 -8.76 0.58 12.74
C GLY A 91 -7.42 0.30 12.08
N LYS A 92 -6.67 -0.70 12.53
CA LYS A 92 -5.41 -1.10 11.91
C LYS A 92 -5.65 -1.77 10.56
N PHE A 93 -4.67 -1.64 9.66
CA PHE A 93 -4.65 -2.42 8.42
C PHE A 93 -4.66 -3.92 8.74
N GLY A 94 -5.57 -4.66 8.11
CA GLY A 94 -5.77 -6.09 8.33
C GLY A 94 -6.54 -6.49 9.57
N ALA A 95 -6.97 -5.54 10.39
CA ALA A 95 -7.87 -5.82 11.48
C ALA A 95 -9.14 -6.51 10.98
N GLY A 96 -9.66 -7.47 11.76
CA GLY A 96 -10.96 -8.07 11.49
C GLY A 96 -12.07 -7.01 11.56
N LYS A 97 -13.14 -7.19 10.78
CA LYS A 97 -14.35 -6.38 10.75
C LYS A 97 -15.57 -7.30 10.58
N GLY A 98 -16.73 -6.81 11.02
CA GLY A 98 -18.01 -7.55 11.00
C GLY A 98 -18.45 -8.00 12.40
N PRO A 99 -19.66 -8.59 12.53
CA PRO A 99 -20.24 -8.95 13.83
C PRO A 99 -19.37 -9.87 14.68
N THR A 100 -18.62 -10.78 14.07
CA THR A 100 -17.73 -11.72 14.75
C THR A 100 -16.26 -11.36 14.59
N TRP A 101 -15.95 -10.22 13.95
CA TRP A 101 -14.60 -9.77 13.61
C TRP A 101 -13.84 -10.72 12.69
N THR A 102 -14.54 -11.60 11.98
CA THR A 102 -13.94 -12.60 11.09
C THR A 102 -14.60 -12.61 9.72
N GLU A 103 -15.37 -11.58 9.39
CA GLU A 103 -16.08 -11.49 8.12
C GLU A 103 -15.28 -10.71 7.08
N GLN A 104 -14.54 -9.67 7.49
CA GLN A 104 -13.75 -8.82 6.58
C GLN A 104 -12.42 -8.38 7.17
N HIS A 105 -11.41 -8.23 6.32
CA HIS A 105 -10.19 -7.50 6.69
C HIS A 105 -10.38 -6.02 6.44
N HIS A 106 -9.83 -5.21 7.34
CA HIS A 106 -9.76 -3.77 7.19
C HIS A 106 -8.70 -3.40 6.15
N PRO A 107 -9.06 -2.86 4.97
CA PRO A 107 -8.11 -2.58 3.91
C PRO A 107 -7.43 -1.20 4.06
N ALA A 108 -7.53 -0.62 5.27
CA ALA A 108 -7.25 0.77 5.55
C ALA A 108 -6.58 0.93 6.91
N VAL A 109 -6.15 2.15 7.18
CA VAL A 109 -5.87 2.60 8.53
C VAL A 109 -6.82 3.72 8.94
N ASP A 110 -7.40 3.62 10.13
CA ASP A 110 -8.26 4.65 10.72
C ASP A 110 -7.44 5.55 11.65
N LEU A 111 -7.20 6.79 11.22
CA LEU A 111 -6.42 7.78 11.95
C LEU A 111 -7.36 8.73 12.70
N HIS A 112 -7.44 8.58 14.02
CA HIS A 112 -8.22 9.46 14.90
C HIS A 112 -7.36 10.64 15.36
N VAL A 113 -7.66 11.83 14.87
CA VAL A 113 -6.82 13.03 15.06
C VAL A 113 -7.29 13.86 16.26
N GLU A 114 -6.35 14.30 17.11
CA GLU A 114 -6.54 15.28 18.20
C GLU A 114 -7.87 15.12 18.97
N ASN A 115 -8.10 13.97 19.61
CA ASN A 115 -9.34 13.70 20.37
C ASN A 115 -10.62 13.84 19.51
N ASN A 116 -10.62 13.24 18.32
CA ASN A 116 -11.72 13.22 17.35
C ASN A 116 -12.11 14.61 16.82
N LYS A 117 -11.11 15.42 16.47
CA LYS A 117 -11.32 16.71 15.82
C LYS A 117 -11.87 16.51 14.40
N THR A 118 -12.80 17.37 13.99
CA THR A 118 -13.35 17.35 12.63
C THR A 118 -12.62 18.29 11.69
N LYS A 119 -12.10 19.43 12.17
CA LYS A 119 -11.33 20.37 11.35
C LYS A 119 -9.87 19.92 11.26
N VAL A 120 -9.56 19.18 10.19
CA VAL A 120 -8.26 18.54 9.97
C VAL A 120 -7.91 18.66 8.49
N ASN A 121 -6.79 19.29 8.19
CA ASN A 121 -6.27 19.32 6.83
C ASN A 121 -5.71 17.94 6.47
N LEU A 122 -6.10 17.46 5.29
CA LEU A 122 -5.56 16.25 4.69
C LEU A 122 -4.76 16.62 3.45
N TYR A 123 -3.67 15.91 3.22
CA TYR A 123 -2.71 16.20 2.16
C TYR A 123 -2.54 15.00 1.23
N ALA A 124 -2.40 15.26 -0.07
CA ALA A 124 -2.19 14.22 -1.06
C ALA A 124 -0.88 13.46 -0.79
N SER A 125 -0.96 12.14 -0.72
CA SER A 125 0.22 11.30 -0.46
C SER A 125 1.13 11.12 -1.67
N TYR A 126 0.61 11.36 -2.87
CA TYR A 126 1.30 11.30 -4.15
C TYR A 126 0.87 12.44 -5.04
N ASP A 127 1.70 12.78 -6.02
CA ASP A 127 1.25 13.51 -7.19
C ASP A 127 0.27 12.64 -7.98
N GLY A 128 -0.80 13.21 -8.53
CA GLY A 128 -1.76 12.42 -9.31
C GLY A 128 -3.03 13.18 -9.64
N PHE A 129 -4.03 12.47 -10.16
CA PHE A 129 -5.34 13.03 -10.47
C PHE A 129 -6.33 12.75 -9.35
N ALA A 130 -6.91 13.81 -8.80
CA ALA A 130 -7.91 13.73 -7.75
C ALA A 130 -9.31 13.49 -8.32
N THR A 131 -10.08 12.65 -7.63
CA THR A 131 -11.52 12.45 -7.86
C THR A 131 -12.24 12.64 -6.54
N THR A 132 -13.37 13.35 -6.56
CA THR A 132 -14.21 13.56 -5.38
C THR A 132 -15.55 12.85 -5.55
N VAL A 133 -15.98 12.12 -4.51
CA VAL A 133 -17.24 11.37 -4.51
C VAL A 133 -18.05 11.76 -3.26
N LYS A 134 -19.35 12.00 -3.43
CA LYS A 134 -20.26 12.56 -2.39
C LYS A 134 -21.28 11.57 -1.83
N ASP A 135 -21.56 10.50 -2.55
CA ASP A 135 -22.63 9.55 -2.25
C ASP A 135 -22.16 8.11 -2.44
N ALA A 136 -20.99 7.81 -1.88
CA ALA A 136 -20.51 6.44 -1.77
C ALA A 136 -21.29 5.72 -0.67
N ASP A 137 -21.98 4.62 -0.99
CA ASP A 137 -22.76 3.84 -0.02
C ASP A 137 -21.94 3.50 1.23
N LYS A 138 -20.63 3.28 1.05
CA LYS A 138 -19.74 2.87 2.11
C LYS A 138 -19.05 4.00 2.86
N TYR A 139 -18.53 4.98 2.12
CA TYR A 139 -17.68 6.03 2.69
C TYR A 139 -18.43 7.33 2.92
N ARG A 140 -19.65 7.46 2.38
CA ARG A 140 -20.39 8.69 2.14
C ARG A 140 -19.62 9.61 1.20
N GLN A 141 -18.53 10.19 1.67
CA GLN A 141 -17.67 11.06 0.86
C GLN A 141 -16.21 10.62 0.95
N TYR A 142 -15.50 10.72 -0.17
CA TYR A 142 -14.06 10.49 -0.21
C TYR A 142 -13.40 11.31 -1.32
N VAL A 143 -12.10 11.53 -1.14
CA VAL A 143 -11.19 11.95 -2.22
C VAL A 143 -10.30 10.76 -2.56
N SER A 144 -10.08 10.50 -3.84
CA SER A 144 -9.04 9.56 -4.27
C SER A 144 -8.02 10.26 -5.15
N VAL A 145 -6.73 9.96 -4.98
CA VAL A 145 -5.65 10.44 -5.84
C VAL A 145 -5.07 9.26 -6.60
N GLU A 146 -5.13 9.31 -7.92
CA GLU A 146 -4.67 8.26 -8.82
C GLU A 146 -3.34 8.66 -9.47
N LYS A 147 -2.34 7.77 -9.36
CA LYS A 147 -1.04 7.88 -10.02
C LYS A 147 -0.76 6.65 -10.86
N GLU A 148 -0.55 6.85 -12.16
CA GLU A 148 -0.05 5.80 -13.05
C GLU A 148 1.36 5.37 -12.65
N VAL A 149 1.62 4.07 -12.73
CA VAL A 149 2.93 3.47 -12.47
C VAL A 149 3.45 2.90 -13.77
N VAL A 150 4.59 3.42 -14.21
CA VAL A 150 5.27 3.01 -15.44
C VAL A 150 6.58 2.30 -15.12
N ASP A 151 7.02 1.42 -16.02
CA ASP A 151 8.34 0.82 -15.93
C ASP A 151 9.46 1.72 -16.48
N ASP A 152 10.69 1.21 -16.41
CA ASP A 152 11.91 1.81 -16.94
C ASP A 152 11.86 2.17 -18.43
N LYS A 153 10.93 1.55 -19.18
CA LYS A 153 10.71 1.76 -20.61
C LYS A 153 9.50 2.65 -20.88
N GLY A 154 8.84 3.16 -19.83
CA GLY A 154 7.64 4.00 -19.93
C GLY A 154 6.35 3.24 -20.19
N ASN A 155 6.33 1.91 -20.05
CA ASN A 155 5.10 1.13 -20.20
C ASN A 155 4.25 1.24 -18.94
N LEU A 156 2.95 1.49 -19.10
CA LEU A 156 1.99 1.42 -17.99
C LEU A 156 1.91 -0.01 -17.46
N ILE A 157 2.31 -0.21 -16.21
CA ILE A 157 2.28 -1.52 -15.54
C ILE A 157 1.23 -1.58 -14.42
N GLY A 158 0.61 -0.45 -14.09
CA GLY A 158 -0.50 -0.39 -13.15
C GLY A 158 -0.73 1.03 -12.68
N LYS A 159 -1.45 1.15 -11.58
CA LYS A 159 -1.61 2.42 -10.88
C LYS A 159 -1.76 2.23 -9.38
N ILE A 160 -1.29 3.21 -8.64
CA ILE A 160 -1.54 3.35 -7.20
C ILE A 160 -2.63 4.39 -6.99
N VAL A 161 -3.58 4.08 -6.12
CA VAL A 161 -4.68 4.97 -5.75
C VAL A 161 -4.70 5.11 -4.24
N THR A 162 -4.54 6.33 -3.75
CA THR A 162 -4.79 6.62 -2.33
C THR A 162 -6.20 7.12 -2.15
N LEU A 163 -6.91 6.61 -1.15
CA LEU A 163 -8.29 6.95 -0.86
C LEU A 163 -8.39 7.54 0.55
N PHE A 164 -9.00 8.71 0.63
CA PHE A 164 -9.19 9.50 1.83
C PHE A 164 -10.69 9.57 2.11
N ALA A 165 -11.20 8.60 2.85
CA ALA A 165 -12.61 8.45 3.17
C ALA A 165 -12.95 9.07 4.52
N HIS A 166 -14.26 9.18 4.75
CA HIS A 166 -14.84 9.78 5.95
C HIS A 166 -14.40 11.24 6.11
N VAL A 167 -14.35 11.94 4.98
CA VAL A 167 -14.12 13.37 4.89
C VAL A 167 -15.45 14.11 4.76
N ASP A 168 -15.46 15.39 5.11
CA ASP A 168 -16.56 16.29 4.78
C ASP A 168 -16.05 17.29 3.74
N LEU A 169 -16.50 17.14 2.50
CA LEU A 169 -15.95 17.89 1.37
C LEU A 169 -16.55 19.29 1.24
N ASP A 170 -17.63 19.61 1.98
CA ASP A 170 -18.30 20.91 2.02
C ASP A 170 -18.41 21.60 0.64
N LEU A 171 -18.60 20.82 -0.45
CA LEU A 171 -18.39 21.30 -1.83
C LEU A 171 -19.39 22.38 -2.30
N ASP A 172 -20.40 22.67 -1.48
CA ASP A 172 -21.41 23.68 -1.75
C ASP A 172 -21.06 25.02 -1.07
N GLU A 173 -20.01 25.06 -0.26
CA GLU A 173 -19.45 26.29 0.33
C GLU A 173 -18.47 26.97 -0.65
N ALA A 174 -18.41 28.30 -0.61
CA ALA A 174 -17.57 29.10 -1.51
C ALA A 174 -16.05 28.83 -1.36
N GLU A 175 -15.64 28.24 -0.23
CA GLU A 175 -14.24 27.90 0.08
C GLU A 175 -13.90 26.43 -0.17
N SER A 176 -14.77 25.69 -0.85
CA SER A 176 -14.61 24.26 -1.03
C SER A 176 -13.55 23.85 -2.04
N LEU A 177 -12.88 22.73 -1.75
CA LEU A 177 -11.85 22.15 -2.62
C LEU A 177 -12.52 21.32 -3.71
N ASN A 178 -12.92 21.95 -4.80
CA ASN A 178 -13.33 21.21 -5.99
C ASN A 178 -12.08 20.65 -6.70
N LEU A 179 -11.76 19.39 -6.44
CA LEU A 179 -10.58 18.69 -6.96
C LEU A 179 -10.90 17.68 -8.06
N ASN A 180 -12.17 17.51 -8.42
CA ASN A 180 -12.57 16.45 -9.33
C ASN A 180 -11.92 16.63 -10.73
N GLY A 181 -11.14 15.63 -11.15
CA GLY A 181 -10.38 15.63 -12.40
C GLY A 181 -9.15 16.55 -12.40
N LYS A 182 -8.79 17.14 -11.26
CA LYS A 182 -7.61 18.02 -11.17
C LYS A 182 -6.37 17.22 -10.83
N GLU A 183 -5.25 17.63 -11.42
CA GLU A 183 -3.95 17.20 -10.94
C GLU A 183 -3.68 17.86 -9.58
N VAL A 184 -3.23 17.08 -8.61
CA VAL A 184 -2.76 17.53 -7.30
C VAL A 184 -1.31 17.13 -7.13
N LYS A 185 -0.55 17.95 -6.39
CA LYS A 185 0.83 17.63 -6.02
C LYS A 185 0.87 16.93 -4.67
N LYS A 186 1.86 16.08 -4.49
CA LYS A 186 2.19 15.47 -3.20
C LYS A 186 2.38 16.57 -2.15
N GLY A 187 1.70 16.42 -1.02
CA GLY A 187 1.67 17.42 0.05
C GLY A 187 0.67 18.56 -0.16
N GLU A 188 -0.08 18.60 -1.27
CA GLU A 188 -1.14 19.58 -1.48
C GLU A 188 -2.40 19.22 -0.66
N ILE A 189 -3.10 20.23 -0.14
CA ILE A 189 -4.33 20.03 0.63
C ILE A 189 -5.43 19.44 -0.27
N ILE A 190 -6.00 18.31 0.14
CA ILE A 190 -7.10 17.64 -0.56
C ILE A 190 -8.44 17.65 0.19
N SER A 191 -8.40 17.89 1.50
CA SER A 191 -9.60 18.08 2.34
C SER A 191 -9.23 18.92 3.56
N ARG A 192 -10.23 19.56 4.17
CA ARG A 192 -10.07 20.35 5.41
C ARG A 192 -10.88 19.81 6.59
N ASN A 193 -11.76 18.84 6.33
CA ASN A 193 -12.67 18.32 7.33
C ASN A 193 -12.79 16.80 7.26
N LEU A 194 -12.87 16.20 8.44
CA LEU A 194 -13.29 14.83 8.69
C LEU A 194 -14.79 14.81 9.03
N TYR A 195 -15.45 13.77 8.57
CA TYR A 195 -16.86 13.54 8.80
C TYR A 195 -17.11 12.98 10.20
N SER A 196 -18.01 13.61 10.96
CA SER A 196 -18.31 13.23 12.34
C SER A 196 -19.36 12.15 12.50
N GLY A 197 -20.15 11.86 11.47
CA GLY A 197 -21.29 10.95 11.56
C GLY A 197 -20.97 9.46 11.35
N THR A 198 -19.69 9.07 11.38
CA THR A 198 -19.32 7.64 11.32
C THR A 198 -19.55 6.96 12.68
N VAL A 199 -19.76 5.64 12.67
CA VAL A 199 -20.02 4.85 13.89
C VAL A 199 -18.82 4.87 14.87
N GLY A 200 -17.61 5.19 14.39
CA GLY A 200 -16.39 5.35 15.20
C GLY A 200 -16.09 6.79 15.64
N GLY A 201 -16.91 7.77 15.23
CA GLY A 201 -16.60 9.20 15.37
C GLY A 201 -15.59 9.71 14.32
N PRO A 202 -15.28 11.01 14.30
CA PRO A 202 -14.38 11.62 13.32
C PRO A 202 -13.01 10.92 13.22
N HIS A 203 -12.67 10.42 12.04
CA HIS A 203 -11.37 9.85 11.70
C HIS A 203 -11.13 9.91 10.20
N LEU A 204 -9.87 9.84 9.78
CA LEU A 204 -9.51 9.56 8.40
C LEU A 204 -9.45 8.05 8.20
N HIS A 205 -10.26 7.53 7.29
CA HIS A 205 -10.13 6.17 6.75
C HIS A 205 -9.23 6.24 5.51
N PHE A 206 -7.98 5.80 5.66
CA PHE A 206 -6.95 5.92 4.62
C PHE A 206 -6.59 4.58 3.99
N GLU A 207 -6.73 4.47 2.68
CA GLU A 207 -6.38 3.27 1.92
C GLU A 207 -5.33 3.56 0.86
N ILE A 208 -4.50 2.54 0.59
CA ILE A 208 -3.60 2.51 -0.55
C ILE A 208 -4.01 1.31 -1.40
N ARG A 209 -4.40 1.53 -2.65
CA ARG A 209 -4.91 0.51 -3.56
C ARG A 209 -4.03 0.37 -4.78
N TYR A 210 -3.92 -0.86 -5.28
CA TYR A 210 -3.12 -1.21 -6.45
C TYR A 210 -4.02 -1.79 -7.53
N TYR A 211 -3.96 -1.23 -8.74
CA TYR A 211 -4.78 -1.66 -9.87
C TYR A 211 -3.95 -2.04 -11.10
N ARG A 212 -4.46 -2.99 -11.89
CA ARG A 212 -3.91 -3.29 -13.21
C ARG A 212 -4.12 -2.11 -14.17
N PRO A 213 -3.33 -2.04 -15.26
CA PRO A 213 -3.58 -1.10 -16.34
C PRO A 213 -5.05 -1.12 -16.82
N GLY A 214 -5.65 0.06 -16.94
CA GLY A 214 -7.02 0.24 -17.48
C GLY A 214 -8.16 -0.11 -16.53
N GLU A 215 -7.91 -0.61 -15.32
CA GLU A 215 -8.96 -0.85 -14.34
C GLU A 215 -9.36 0.44 -13.61
N SER A 216 -10.65 0.67 -13.38
CA SER A 216 -11.13 1.83 -12.61
C SER A 216 -11.22 1.57 -11.10
N GLY A 217 -11.08 0.32 -10.68
CA GLY A 217 -11.32 -0.10 -9.29
C GLY A 217 -12.80 -0.12 -8.89
N ASN A 218 -13.07 -0.54 -7.65
CA ASN A 218 -14.39 -0.49 -7.02
C ASN A 218 -14.25 -0.31 -5.50
N GLU A 219 -15.33 0.00 -4.79
CA GLU A 219 -15.33 0.26 -3.33
C GLU A 219 -15.31 -1.03 -2.47
N THR A 220 -14.98 -2.18 -3.05
CA THR A 220 -15.19 -3.44 -2.34
C THR A 220 -14.05 -3.84 -1.41
N PHE A 221 -14.41 -4.48 -0.28
CA PHE A 221 -13.51 -4.96 0.76
C PHE A 221 -13.22 -6.46 0.65
N TYR A 222 -12.17 -6.86 1.36
CA TYR A 222 -11.72 -8.23 1.54
C TYR A 222 -12.53 -8.96 2.63
N GLY A 223 -12.77 -10.28 2.48
CA GLY A 223 -13.64 -11.08 3.37
C GLY A 223 -13.02 -12.36 3.96
N PHE A 224 -13.53 -12.96 5.06
CA PHE A 224 -13.19 -14.32 5.57
C PHE A 224 -14.42 -15.26 5.80
N LEU A 225 -14.29 -16.60 5.57
CA LEU A 225 -15.08 -17.72 6.15
C LEU A 225 -14.13 -18.68 6.88
N ASN A 226 -14.68 -19.42 7.84
CA ASN A 226 -14.09 -20.57 8.53
C ASN A 226 -14.90 -21.87 8.27
N PRO A 227 -14.34 -23.10 8.42
CA PRO A 227 -14.06 -23.64 9.76
C PRO A 227 -12.81 -24.57 9.91
N GLY A 228 -12.00 -24.32 10.95
CA GLY A 228 -11.53 -25.41 11.82
C GLY A 228 -10.11 -25.99 11.66
N SER A 229 -9.07 -25.24 11.29
CA SER A 229 -7.68 -25.73 11.48
C SER A 229 -6.62 -24.63 11.59
N PRO A 230 -5.52 -24.89 12.34
CA PRO A 230 -4.63 -23.87 12.86
C PRO A 230 -3.53 -23.58 11.84
N ASN A 231 -3.59 -22.41 11.21
CA ASN A 231 -2.43 -21.55 11.00
C ASN A 231 -2.94 -20.22 10.42
N LEU A 232 -2.45 -19.14 11.02
CA LEU A 232 -2.88 -17.76 10.87
C LEU A 232 -2.79 -17.30 9.40
N THR A 233 -3.78 -16.54 8.93
CA THR A 233 -3.72 -15.81 7.65
C THR A 233 -2.85 -14.57 7.83
N GLN A 234 -1.57 -14.66 7.46
CA GLN A 234 -0.66 -13.51 7.38
C GLN A 234 -0.98 -12.65 6.17
N ALA A 235 -0.52 -11.40 6.20
CA ALA A 235 -0.50 -10.58 5.01
C ALA A 235 0.09 -11.36 3.84
N SER A 236 -0.44 -11.07 2.65
CA SER A 236 0.05 -11.64 1.42
C SER A 236 -0.07 -13.19 1.33
N ALA A 237 -1.20 -13.87 1.63
CA ALA A 237 -1.36 -15.28 1.14
C ALA A 237 -2.73 -15.99 1.14
N GLY A 238 -3.81 -15.44 1.72
CA GLY A 238 -5.12 -16.12 1.83
C GLY A 238 -5.44 -16.58 3.26
N GLY A 239 -6.63 -17.13 3.61
CA GLY A 239 -7.81 -17.47 2.80
C GLY A 239 -9.06 -16.65 3.12
N TRP A 240 -9.93 -16.52 2.12
CA TRP A 240 -10.95 -15.48 1.99
C TRP A 240 -12.35 -16.01 1.80
N SER A 241 -13.32 -15.41 2.49
CA SER A 241 -14.72 -15.83 2.31
C SER A 241 -15.81 -14.99 3.02
N PHE A 242 -15.96 -13.71 2.67
CA PHE A 242 -17.24 -13.00 2.41
C PHE A 242 -17.03 -11.47 2.38
N GLY A 243 -16.79 -10.97 1.16
CA GLY A 243 -16.63 -9.56 0.76
C GLY A 243 -16.27 -9.55 -0.74
N VAL A 244 -16.92 -8.72 -1.55
CA VAL A 244 -16.98 -8.87 -3.04
C VAL A 244 -15.71 -8.35 -3.76
N TRP A 245 -14.51 -8.85 -3.44
CA TRP A 245 -13.35 -8.58 -4.32
C TRP A 245 -13.31 -9.61 -5.43
N ASN A 246 -13.30 -9.14 -6.67
CA ASN A 246 -13.06 -9.99 -7.82
C ASN A 246 -11.54 -10.21 -7.92
N PRO A 247 -11.01 -11.45 -7.82
CA PRO A 247 -9.58 -11.70 -7.94
C PRO A 247 -9.01 -11.31 -9.31
N ASN A 248 -9.89 -11.12 -10.31
CA ASN A 248 -9.58 -10.59 -11.63
C ASN A 248 -9.69 -9.05 -11.71
N ILE A 249 -9.89 -8.36 -10.58
CA ILE A 249 -9.83 -6.89 -10.46
C ILE A 249 -8.73 -6.52 -9.47
N GLY A 250 -7.91 -5.53 -9.83
CA GLY A 250 -6.77 -5.02 -9.10
C GLY A 250 -5.63 -6.00 -8.82
N TYR A 251 -4.58 -5.45 -8.24
CA TYR A 251 -3.47 -6.20 -7.65
C TYR A 251 -3.66 -6.37 -6.14
N GLY A 252 -4.18 -5.36 -5.44
CA GLY A 252 -4.46 -5.46 -4.01
C GLY A 252 -4.42 -4.13 -3.27
N PHE A 253 -3.99 -4.16 -2.01
CA PHE A 253 -3.86 -2.98 -1.14
C PHE A 253 -2.47 -2.93 -0.52
N GLY A 254 -1.92 -1.74 -0.48
CA GLY A 254 -0.66 -1.44 0.18
C GLY A 254 -0.85 -1.26 1.67
N ASN A 255 0.01 -1.89 2.47
CA ASN A 255 0.06 -1.61 3.89
C ASN A 255 0.72 -0.24 4.09
N PRO A 256 0.10 0.71 4.81
CA PRO A 256 0.72 2.01 5.09
C PRO A 256 2.13 1.93 5.72
N GLU A 257 2.46 0.86 6.47
CA GLU A 257 3.82 0.64 7.00
C GLU A 257 4.86 0.43 5.89
N SER A 258 4.48 -0.17 4.75
CA SER A 258 5.33 -0.32 3.57
C SER A 258 5.73 1.04 2.97
N PHE A 259 5.07 2.13 3.38
CA PHE A 259 5.27 3.49 2.92
C PHE A 259 5.78 4.42 4.03
N GLU A 260 6.39 3.85 5.08
CA GLU A 260 6.96 4.60 6.21
C GLU A 260 5.93 5.45 6.97
N LEU A 261 4.65 5.07 6.91
CA LEU A 261 3.63 5.67 7.76
C LEU A 261 3.78 5.08 9.17
N ASP A 262 4.62 5.73 9.97
CA ASP A 262 4.93 5.31 11.33
C ASP A 262 3.75 5.52 12.31
N PHE A 263 3.49 4.48 13.10
CA PHE A 263 2.38 4.41 14.06
C PHE A 263 2.89 4.41 15.50
N TYR A 264 3.60 5.47 15.92
CA TYR A 264 4.12 5.58 17.30
C TYR A 264 3.15 6.29 18.24
#